data_AF-A0A8J3IWZ6-F1
#
_entry.id   AF-A0A8J3IWZ6-F1
#
_cell.length_a   1.000
_cell.length_b   1.000
_cell.length_c   1.000
_cell.angle_alpha   90.00
_cell.angle_beta   90.00
_cell.angle_gamma   90.00
#
_symmetry.space_group_name_H-M   'P 1'
#
loop_
_entity.id
_entity.type
_entity.pdbx_description
1 polymer ?
#
loop_
_entity_poly.entity_id
_entity_poly.type
_entity_poly.pdbx_seq_one_letter_code
_entity_poly.pdbx_strand_id
1 'polypeptide(L)'
;MTAHHSPRRPRLLTQNSRLKPLGIWNWTLPAWAGRLSDGRTYNTCPSAGICRHVCYALAGTYRIPAVRARHEVNLRMVLDDLPGWQQAMAADLNLPVLQGRWVRIHDAGDFLSDAYTRAWLHLARTHPQVRFYAYTKEIRRFRRLVEPDPPPNFRWVYSYGGTQDHLLDPETDRVADVFPDTEALTAAGHHSQAGSDLLAVTGPAPVGITANRIPGHQRLLAGRSFRQWQQQDQQRRARSPRRAQRSFRCIQKRSLPGEDPT
;
A
#
# COMPACT_ATOMS: atom_id res chain seq x y z
N MET A 1 10.25 -45.01 -14.55
CA MET A 1 10.14 -43.54 -14.75
C MET A 1 9.85 -42.91 -13.41
N THR A 2 10.89 -42.46 -12.70
CA THR A 2 10.76 -41.77 -11.41
C THR A 2 10.28 -40.35 -11.67
N ALA A 3 9.08 -40.02 -11.20
CA ALA A 3 8.56 -38.68 -11.27
C ALA A 3 9.46 -37.76 -10.42
N HIS A 4 10.29 -36.95 -11.07
CA HIS A 4 10.97 -35.84 -10.41
C HIS A 4 9.91 -34.87 -9.90
N HIS A 5 9.60 -34.98 -8.61
CA HIS A 5 8.85 -33.95 -7.89
C HIS A 5 9.78 -32.76 -7.71
N SER A 6 9.81 -31.86 -8.70
CA SER A 6 10.39 -30.53 -8.49
C SER A 6 9.66 -29.91 -7.28
N PRO A 7 10.38 -29.42 -6.25
CA PRO A 7 9.75 -28.84 -5.08
C PRO A 7 8.83 -27.70 -5.53
N ARG A 8 7.55 -27.77 -5.14
CA ARG A 8 6.57 -26.73 -5.48
C ARG A 8 7.07 -25.40 -4.93
N ARG A 9 7.36 -24.46 -5.84
CA ARG A 9 7.71 -23.09 -5.50
C ARG A 9 6.66 -22.52 -4.53
N PRO A 10 7.06 -21.83 -3.45
CA PRO A 10 6.11 -21.14 -2.58
C PRO A 10 5.33 -20.11 -3.38
N ARG A 11 4.00 -20.14 -3.28
CA ARG A 11 3.12 -19.12 -3.88
C ARG A 11 3.40 -17.75 -3.28
N LEU A 12 3.45 -16.73 -4.15
CA LEU A 12 3.62 -15.32 -3.81
C LEU A 12 2.28 -14.69 -3.43
N LEU A 13 1.24 -14.98 -4.22
CA LEU A 13 -0.11 -14.53 -3.97
C LEU A 13 -0.75 -15.40 -2.89
N THR A 14 -1.33 -14.75 -1.89
CA THR A 14 -1.99 -15.39 -0.76
C THR A 14 -3.38 -14.80 -0.55
N GLN A 15 -4.08 -15.23 0.49
CA GLN A 15 -5.34 -14.63 0.92
C GLN A 15 -5.33 -14.49 2.43
N ASN A 16 -5.54 -13.28 2.94
CA ASN A 16 -5.80 -13.07 4.36
C ASN A 16 -7.26 -13.42 4.71
N SER A 17 -7.60 -13.43 6.00
CA SER A 17 -8.94 -13.79 6.48
C SER A 17 -10.06 -12.88 5.99
N ARG A 18 -9.75 -11.63 5.60
CA ARG A 18 -10.74 -10.68 5.05
C ARG A 18 -10.98 -10.87 3.56
N LEU A 19 -9.93 -11.19 2.81
CA LEU A 19 -9.97 -11.28 1.34
C LEU A 19 -10.36 -12.68 0.85
N LYS A 20 -10.07 -13.73 1.65
CA LYS A 20 -10.38 -15.12 1.29
C LYS A 20 -11.88 -15.36 1.01
N PRO A 21 -12.83 -14.92 1.85
CA PRO A 21 -14.26 -15.12 1.59
C PRO A 21 -14.75 -14.45 0.30
N LEU A 22 -14.07 -13.38 -0.13
CA LEU A 22 -14.39 -12.64 -1.36
C LEU A 22 -13.71 -13.24 -2.61
N GLY A 23 -12.93 -14.31 -2.45
CA GLY A 23 -12.14 -14.90 -3.54
C GLY A 23 -11.06 -13.96 -4.07
N ILE A 24 -10.63 -12.98 -3.26
CA ILE A 24 -9.60 -12.01 -3.60
C ILE A 24 -8.24 -12.53 -3.12
N TRP A 25 -7.25 -12.44 -4.00
CA TRP A 25 -5.85 -12.73 -3.71
C TRP A 25 -5.08 -11.46 -3.43
N ASN A 26 -3.97 -11.54 -2.68
CA ASN A 26 -3.19 -10.37 -2.33
C ASN A 26 -1.69 -10.62 -2.39
N TRP A 27 -0.98 -9.57 -2.82
CA TRP A 27 0.46 -9.40 -2.61
C TRP A 27 0.68 -8.42 -1.45
N THR A 28 1.72 -8.65 -0.65
CA THR A 28 1.98 -7.82 0.54
C THR A 28 3.46 -7.52 0.70
N LEU A 29 3.75 -6.31 1.18
CA LEU A 29 5.06 -5.84 1.57
C LEU A 29 5.03 -5.47 3.07
N PRO A 30 6.19 -5.22 3.72
CA PRO A 30 6.20 -4.56 5.01
C PRO A 30 5.53 -3.18 4.88
N ALA A 31 4.83 -2.72 5.91
CA ALA A 31 4.23 -1.39 5.88
C ALA A 31 5.25 -0.30 6.24
N TRP A 32 5.11 0.86 5.60
CA TRP A 32 5.87 2.08 5.86
C TRP A 32 7.39 1.92 5.72
N ALA A 33 8.16 2.13 6.78
CA ALA A 33 9.60 2.22 6.75
C ALA A 33 10.20 1.46 7.92
N GLY A 34 11.38 0.89 7.69
CA GLY A 34 12.03 0.06 8.69
C GLY A 34 13.44 -0.30 8.28
N ARG A 35 13.97 -1.33 8.95
CA ARG A 35 15.29 -1.90 8.69
C ARG A 35 15.14 -3.39 8.44
N LEU A 36 15.76 -3.89 7.37
CA LEU A 36 15.89 -5.31 7.08
C LEU A 36 16.85 -5.97 8.06
N SER A 37 16.79 -7.29 8.15
CA SER A 37 17.72 -8.10 8.96
C SER A 37 19.19 -7.92 8.58
N ASP A 38 19.48 -7.57 7.32
CA ASP A 38 20.83 -7.28 6.82
C ASP A 38 21.30 -5.84 7.09
N GLY A 39 20.48 -5.03 7.75
CA GLY A 39 20.79 -3.66 8.13
C GLY A 39 20.41 -2.59 7.11
N ARG A 40 19.96 -2.94 5.90
CA ARG A 40 19.46 -1.93 4.95
C ARG A 40 18.18 -1.28 5.47
N THR A 41 18.07 0.03 5.32
CA THR A 41 16.81 0.74 5.58
C THR A 41 15.91 0.70 4.36
N TYR A 42 14.60 0.61 4.56
CA TYR A 42 13.63 0.64 3.47
C TYR A 42 12.48 1.60 3.76
N ASN A 43 11.81 2.04 2.69
CA ASN A 43 10.53 2.73 2.74
C ASN A 43 9.62 2.20 1.62
N THR A 44 8.63 1.40 2.00
CA THR A 44 7.60 0.84 1.10
C THR A 44 6.37 1.73 0.97
N CYS A 45 6.24 2.79 1.78
CA CYS A 45 5.17 3.79 1.65
C CYS A 45 5.78 5.20 1.57
N PRO A 46 6.43 5.58 0.44
CA PRO A 46 7.12 6.85 0.30
C PRO A 46 6.25 8.08 0.63
N SER A 47 4.96 8.02 0.29
CA SER A 47 4.00 9.10 0.50
C SER A 47 3.20 8.98 1.80
N ALA A 48 3.66 8.17 2.76
CA ALA A 48 2.98 8.01 4.04
C ALA A 48 2.95 9.31 4.87
N GLY A 49 1.75 9.86 5.03
CA GLY A 49 1.46 11.02 5.85
C GLY A 49 1.10 10.63 7.28
N ILE A 50 -0.03 11.10 7.79
CA ILE A 50 -0.53 10.73 9.12
C ILE A 50 -0.79 9.23 9.25
N CYS A 51 -1.01 8.53 8.13
CA CYS A 51 -1.38 7.11 8.13
C CYS A 51 -0.34 6.21 8.79
N ARG A 52 0.95 6.60 8.78
CA ARG A 52 2.03 5.83 9.43
C ARG A 52 1.86 5.74 10.96
N HIS A 53 1.15 6.69 11.57
CA HIS A 53 0.94 6.71 13.03
C HIS A 53 -0.14 5.72 13.49
N VAL A 54 -1.01 5.29 12.57
CA VAL A 54 -2.18 4.45 12.85
C VAL A 54 -2.36 3.34 11.80
N CYS A 55 -1.26 2.91 11.18
CA CYS A 55 -1.28 1.88 10.16
C CYS A 55 -1.63 0.53 10.79
N TYR A 56 -2.74 -0.08 10.36
CA TYR A 56 -3.14 -1.39 10.88
C TYR A 56 -2.10 -2.49 10.62
N ALA A 57 -1.33 -2.36 9.53
CA ALA A 57 -0.27 -3.28 9.16
C ALA A 57 1.04 -3.07 9.96
N LEU A 58 1.03 -2.16 10.95
CA LEU A 58 2.05 -2.05 11.99
C LEU A 58 1.55 -2.55 13.36
N ALA A 59 0.35 -3.14 13.40
CA ALA A 59 -0.33 -3.59 14.61
C ALA A 59 -0.83 -5.04 14.49
N GLY A 60 -1.29 -5.60 15.61
CA GLY A 60 -1.90 -6.93 15.65
C GLY A 60 -1.01 -8.03 15.06
N THR A 61 -1.59 -8.88 14.21
CA THR A 61 -0.92 -10.05 13.59
C THR A 61 0.28 -9.68 12.73
N TYR A 62 0.34 -8.46 12.18
CA TYR A 62 1.49 -7.98 11.41
C TYR A 62 2.75 -7.79 12.26
N ARG A 63 2.62 -7.82 13.61
CA ARG A 63 3.77 -7.78 14.52
C ARG A 63 4.38 -9.16 14.80
N ILE A 64 3.69 -10.24 14.43
CA ILE A 64 4.19 -11.60 14.65
C ILE A 64 5.49 -11.78 13.86
N PRO A 65 6.60 -12.27 14.47
CA PRO A 65 7.90 -12.36 13.82
C PRO A 65 7.89 -13.10 12.48
N ALA A 66 7.17 -14.23 12.40
CA ALA A 66 7.05 -15.01 11.16
C ALA A 66 6.34 -14.23 10.03
N VAL A 67 5.31 -13.45 10.36
CA VAL A 67 4.60 -12.60 9.38
C VAL A 67 5.53 -11.49 8.89
N ARG A 68 6.24 -10.83 9.81
CA ARG A 68 7.23 -9.80 9.46
C ARG A 68 8.35 -10.35 8.59
N ALA A 69 8.93 -11.49 8.97
CA ALA A 69 9.97 -12.15 8.18
C ALA A 69 9.49 -12.49 6.77
N ARG A 70 8.25 -13.00 6.62
CA ARG A 70 7.66 -13.24 5.30
C ARG A 70 7.55 -11.96 4.47
N HIS A 71 7.10 -10.86 5.08
CA HIS A 71 6.99 -9.59 4.36
C HIS A 71 8.36 -9.03 3.97
N GLU A 72 9.37 -9.18 4.84
CA GLU A 72 10.76 -8.79 4.52
C GLU A 72 11.32 -9.63 3.37
N VAL A 73 11.04 -10.93 3.32
CA VAL A 73 11.37 -11.79 2.16
C VAL A 73 10.70 -11.27 0.89
N ASN A 74 9.40 -10.94 0.94
CA ASN A 74 8.69 -10.38 -0.22
C ASN A 74 9.32 -9.06 -0.71
N LEU A 75 9.71 -8.19 0.23
CA LEU A 75 10.37 -6.93 -0.11
C LEU A 75 11.74 -7.17 -0.74
N ARG A 76 12.53 -8.12 -0.22
CA ARG A 76 13.84 -8.47 -0.78
C ARG A 76 13.72 -9.01 -2.21
N MET A 77 12.68 -9.78 -2.54
CA MET A 77 12.44 -10.18 -3.93
C MET A 77 12.30 -8.96 -4.85
N VAL A 78 11.65 -7.88 -4.39
CA VAL A 78 11.47 -6.66 -5.18
C VAL A 78 12.74 -5.80 -5.23
N LEU A 79 13.47 -5.69 -4.12
CA LEU A 79 14.66 -4.83 -4.02
C LEU A 79 15.90 -5.47 -4.65
N ASP A 80 16.06 -6.78 -4.48
CA ASP A 80 17.30 -7.49 -4.82
C ASP A 80 17.21 -8.11 -6.23
N ASP A 81 16.00 -8.48 -6.69
CA ASP A 81 15.80 -9.17 -7.98
C ASP A 81 14.40 -8.90 -8.56
N LEU A 82 14.14 -7.65 -8.96
CA LEU A 82 12.86 -7.27 -9.56
C LEU A 82 12.48 -8.13 -10.79
N PRO A 83 13.40 -8.47 -11.73
CA PRO A 83 13.08 -9.38 -12.83
C PRO A 83 12.66 -10.78 -12.37
N GLY A 84 13.38 -11.37 -11.42
CA GLY A 84 13.02 -12.68 -10.86
C GLY A 84 11.71 -12.65 -10.07
N TRP A 85 11.43 -11.56 -9.35
CA TRP A 85 10.10 -11.33 -8.76
C TRP A 85 9.00 -11.22 -9.81
N GLN A 86 9.24 -10.53 -10.93
CA GLN A 86 8.25 -10.40 -12.00
C GLN A 86 7.95 -11.76 -12.64
N GLN A 87 8.97 -12.58 -12.92
CA GLN A 87 8.80 -13.95 -13.41
C GLN A 87 8.04 -14.82 -12.39
N ALA A 88 8.32 -14.62 -11.10
CA ALA A 88 7.61 -15.29 -10.02
C ALA A 88 6.12 -14.98 -9.98
N MET A 89 5.80 -13.70 -10.04
CA MET A 89 4.44 -13.21 -9.99
C MET A 89 3.69 -13.66 -11.24
N ALA A 90 4.31 -13.63 -12.42
CA ALA A 90 3.73 -14.16 -13.64
C ALA A 90 3.41 -15.66 -13.54
N ALA A 91 4.31 -16.47 -12.97
CA ALA A 91 4.06 -17.89 -12.75
C ALA A 91 2.85 -18.13 -11.84
N ASP A 92 2.71 -17.35 -10.76
CA ASP A 92 1.52 -17.39 -9.91
C ASP A 92 0.27 -16.98 -10.70
N LEU A 93 0.29 -15.84 -11.40
CA LEU A 93 -0.86 -15.30 -12.16
C LEU A 93 -1.36 -16.23 -13.28
N ASN A 94 -0.52 -17.13 -13.78
CA ASN A 94 -0.90 -18.16 -14.75
C ASN A 94 -1.58 -19.39 -14.11
N LEU A 95 -1.64 -19.49 -12.79
CA LEU A 95 -2.32 -20.60 -12.12
C LEU A 95 -3.83 -20.60 -12.46
N PRO A 96 -4.42 -21.77 -12.76
CA PRO A 96 -5.85 -21.88 -13.07
C PRO A 96 -6.77 -21.27 -12.00
N VAL A 97 -6.37 -21.35 -10.72
CA VAL A 97 -7.16 -20.81 -9.60
C VAL A 97 -7.29 -19.28 -9.62
N LEU A 98 -6.40 -18.56 -10.33
CA LEU A 98 -6.41 -17.11 -10.44
C LEU A 98 -7.15 -16.59 -11.69
N GLN A 99 -7.51 -17.47 -12.61
CA GLN A 99 -8.25 -17.10 -13.82
C GLN A 99 -9.61 -16.50 -13.42
N GLY A 100 -9.89 -15.28 -13.89
CA GLY A 100 -11.10 -14.54 -13.53
C GLY A 100 -11.14 -14.01 -12.10
N ARG A 101 -10.06 -14.13 -11.30
CA ARG A 101 -10.01 -13.63 -9.92
C ARG A 101 -9.50 -12.19 -9.84
N TRP A 102 -9.68 -11.61 -8.65
CA TRP A 102 -9.13 -10.32 -8.30
C TRP A 102 -7.85 -10.47 -7.49
N VAL A 103 -6.86 -9.64 -7.79
CA VAL A 103 -5.62 -9.47 -7.03
C VAL A 103 -5.58 -8.05 -6.48
N ARG A 104 -5.58 -7.94 -5.15
CA ARG A 104 -5.22 -6.73 -4.45
C ARG A 104 -3.70 -6.57 -4.48
N ILE A 105 -3.24 -5.58 -5.22
CA ILE A 105 -1.86 -5.12 -5.16
C ILE A 105 -1.71 -4.36 -3.84
N HIS A 106 -0.92 -4.92 -2.93
CA HIS A 106 -0.65 -4.42 -1.57
C HIS A 106 -1.81 -4.56 -0.58
N ASP A 107 -1.76 -5.64 0.20
CA ASP A 107 -2.43 -5.70 1.51
C ASP A 107 -1.70 -4.85 2.57
N ALA A 108 -0.40 -4.66 2.40
CA ALA A 108 0.41 -3.70 3.14
C ALA A 108 1.57 -3.22 2.25
N GLY A 109 2.13 -2.05 2.58
CA GLY A 109 3.04 -1.33 1.70
C GLY A 109 2.30 -0.50 0.64
N ASP A 110 3.06 0.10 -0.27
CA ASP A 110 2.55 0.87 -1.42
C ASP A 110 3.57 0.74 -2.59
N PHE A 111 3.33 1.46 -3.68
CA PHE A 111 4.21 1.49 -4.86
C PHE A 111 5.53 2.24 -4.58
N LEU A 112 6.54 1.48 -4.13
CA LEU A 112 7.80 2.02 -3.61
C LEU A 112 8.74 2.66 -4.65
N SER A 113 8.64 2.30 -5.94
CA SER A 113 9.48 2.84 -7.01
C SER A 113 8.81 2.83 -8.39
N ASP A 114 9.31 3.65 -9.32
CA ASP A 114 8.81 3.70 -10.70
C ASP A 114 8.99 2.35 -11.41
N ALA A 115 10.15 1.71 -11.21
CA ALA A 115 10.44 0.38 -11.77
C ALA A 115 9.45 -0.67 -11.28
N TYR A 116 9.15 -0.67 -9.97
CA TYR A 116 8.18 -1.59 -9.38
C TYR A 116 6.75 -1.34 -9.86
N THR A 117 6.34 -0.08 -10.00
CA THR A 117 5.04 0.26 -10.61
C THR A 117 4.96 -0.23 -12.05
N ARG A 118 5.99 0.01 -12.88
CA ARG A 118 6.02 -0.46 -14.27
C ARG A 118 5.97 -1.98 -14.37
N ALA A 119 6.63 -2.71 -13.46
CA ALA A 119 6.56 -4.16 -13.40
C ALA A 119 5.12 -4.67 -13.15
N TRP A 120 4.38 -4.03 -12.23
CA TRP A 120 2.94 -4.33 -12.05
C TRP A 120 2.11 -4.01 -13.28
N LEU A 121 2.35 -2.87 -13.93
CA LEU A 121 1.62 -2.52 -15.16
C LEU A 121 1.91 -3.52 -16.29
N HIS A 122 3.15 -4.00 -16.42
CA HIS A 122 3.49 -5.06 -17.35
C HIS A 122 2.71 -6.34 -17.03
N LEU A 123 2.75 -6.80 -15.77
CA LEU A 123 2.03 -8.00 -15.34
C LEU A 123 0.52 -7.88 -15.59
N ALA A 124 -0.07 -6.73 -15.33
CA ALA A 124 -1.49 -6.49 -15.61
C ALA A 124 -1.79 -6.62 -17.11
N ARG A 125 -1.00 -5.99 -17.98
CA ARG A 125 -1.19 -6.07 -19.44
C ARG A 125 -1.01 -7.49 -19.98
N THR A 126 -0.03 -8.25 -19.49
CA THR A 126 0.26 -9.59 -20.01
C THR A 126 -0.60 -10.70 -19.39
N HIS A 127 -1.43 -10.39 -18.38
CA HIS A 127 -2.34 -11.33 -17.74
C HIS A 127 -3.77 -10.78 -17.70
N PRO A 128 -4.41 -10.51 -18.87
CA PRO A 128 -5.73 -9.90 -18.96
C PRO A 128 -6.85 -10.73 -18.29
N GLN A 129 -6.63 -12.03 -18.08
CA GLN A 129 -7.54 -12.93 -17.36
C GLN A 129 -7.71 -12.60 -15.87
N VAL A 130 -6.77 -11.87 -15.27
CA VAL A 130 -6.77 -11.51 -13.84
C VAL A 130 -7.11 -10.04 -13.73
N ARG A 131 -7.93 -9.69 -12.74
CA ARG A 131 -8.27 -8.30 -12.44
C ARG A 131 -7.43 -7.82 -11.27
N PHE A 132 -6.88 -6.63 -11.38
CA PHE A 132 -6.03 -6.03 -10.36
C PHE A 132 -6.70 -4.83 -9.75
N TYR A 133 -6.49 -4.63 -8.45
CA TYR A 133 -6.82 -3.36 -7.83
C TYR A 133 -5.86 -2.95 -6.72
N ALA A 134 -5.79 -1.66 -6.44
CA ALA A 134 -4.94 -1.11 -5.39
C ALA A 134 -5.60 0.08 -4.67
N TYR A 135 -5.27 0.20 -3.38
CA TYR A 135 -5.30 1.48 -2.68
C TYR A 135 -3.92 2.08 -2.74
N THR A 136 -3.77 3.37 -3.06
CA THR A 136 -2.44 4.00 -3.10
C THR A 136 -2.47 5.44 -2.58
N LYS A 137 -1.34 5.88 -2.06
CA LYS A 137 -1.03 7.28 -1.72
C LYS A 137 0.00 7.89 -2.66
N GLU A 138 0.49 7.13 -3.64
CA GLU A 138 1.53 7.54 -4.59
C GLU A 138 0.96 8.32 -5.79
N ILE A 139 0.27 9.43 -5.51
CA ILE A 139 -0.53 10.20 -6.48
C ILE A 139 0.31 10.66 -7.68
N ARG A 140 1.45 11.34 -7.43
CA ARG A 140 2.35 11.80 -8.50
C ARG A 140 2.89 10.65 -9.36
N ARG A 141 3.09 9.48 -8.76
CA ARG A 141 3.60 8.31 -9.49
C ARG A 141 2.51 7.76 -10.40
N PHE A 142 1.28 7.64 -9.90
CA PHE A 142 0.16 7.15 -10.70
C PHE A 142 -0.20 8.11 -11.84
N ARG A 143 -0.27 9.42 -11.57
CA ARG A 143 -0.45 10.44 -12.61
C ARG A 143 0.58 10.36 -13.74
N ARG A 144 1.83 10.05 -13.40
CA ARG A 144 2.92 9.95 -14.39
C ARG A 144 2.97 8.61 -15.12
N LEU A 145 2.65 7.50 -14.44
CA LEU A 145 2.96 6.15 -14.93
C LEU A 145 1.73 5.29 -15.26
N VAL A 146 0.60 5.54 -14.60
CA VAL A 146 -0.58 4.67 -14.63
C VAL A 146 -1.70 5.34 -15.43
N GLU A 147 -2.08 6.57 -15.05
CA GLU A 147 -3.19 7.30 -15.67
C GLU A 147 -3.07 7.54 -17.17
N PRO A 148 -1.87 7.79 -17.76
CA PRO A 148 -1.77 8.06 -19.19
C PRO A 148 -2.12 6.86 -20.08
N ASP A 149 -1.94 5.63 -19.59
CA ASP A 149 -2.23 4.40 -20.32
C ASP A 149 -2.50 3.25 -19.32
N PRO A 150 -3.69 3.24 -18.67
CA PRO A 150 -4.01 2.27 -17.65
C PRO A 150 -4.36 0.91 -18.28
N PRO A 151 -3.79 -0.22 -17.79
CA PRO A 151 -4.24 -1.54 -18.20
C PRO A 151 -5.75 -1.71 -17.94
N PRO A 152 -6.54 -2.25 -18.89
CA PRO A 152 -8.01 -2.30 -18.77
C PRO A 152 -8.50 -3.18 -17.60
N ASN A 153 -7.66 -4.09 -17.14
CA ASN A 153 -7.89 -4.97 -15.99
C ASN A 153 -7.33 -4.43 -14.68
N PHE A 154 -6.80 -3.20 -14.62
CA PHE A 154 -6.28 -2.59 -13.41
C PHE A 154 -7.13 -1.38 -12.97
N ARG A 155 -7.63 -1.42 -11.74
CA ARG A 155 -8.37 -0.31 -11.12
C ARG A 155 -7.65 0.18 -9.86
N TRP A 156 -7.83 1.43 -9.49
CA TRP A 156 -7.26 1.93 -8.23
C TRP A 156 -8.18 2.94 -7.56
N VAL A 157 -7.88 3.21 -6.30
CA VAL A 157 -8.48 4.28 -5.51
C VAL A 157 -7.37 5.01 -4.76
N TYR A 158 -7.40 6.34 -4.83
CA TYR A 158 -6.50 7.16 -4.05
C TYR A 158 -6.96 7.26 -2.61
N SER A 159 -6.09 6.96 -1.66
CA SER A 159 -6.46 6.96 -0.24
C SER A 159 -5.92 8.20 0.46
N TYR A 160 -6.77 8.95 1.16
CA TYR A 160 -6.35 10.06 2.01
C TYR A 160 -5.45 9.61 3.18
N GLY A 161 -4.75 10.57 3.78
CA GLY A 161 -3.78 10.36 4.86
C GLY A 161 -2.33 10.30 4.39
N GLY A 162 -2.06 10.73 3.14
CA GLY A 162 -0.75 10.79 2.52
C GLY A 162 -0.16 12.21 2.51
N THR A 163 1.12 12.30 2.14
CA THR A 163 1.80 13.61 1.99
C THR A 163 1.36 14.37 0.74
N GLN A 164 0.69 13.68 -0.19
CA GLN A 164 0.31 14.18 -1.51
C GLN A 164 -1.18 14.51 -1.62
N ASP A 165 -1.95 14.44 -0.53
CA ASP A 165 -3.42 14.65 -0.52
C ASP A 165 -3.88 15.96 -1.17
N HIS A 166 -3.04 17.00 -1.17
CA HIS A 166 -3.32 18.30 -1.82
C HIS A 166 -3.43 18.21 -3.36
N LEU A 167 -3.03 17.08 -3.94
CA LEU A 167 -3.15 16.85 -5.38
C LEU A 167 -4.51 16.26 -5.76
N LEU A 168 -5.25 15.69 -4.81
CA LEU A 168 -6.51 15.01 -5.09
C LEU A 168 -7.65 16.00 -5.34
N ASP A 169 -8.44 15.70 -6.36
CA ASP A 169 -9.70 16.36 -6.65
C ASP A 169 -10.84 15.32 -6.52
N PRO A 170 -11.64 15.33 -5.44
CA PRO A 170 -12.68 14.32 -5.23
C PRO A 170 -13.82 14.33 -6.25
N GLU A 171 -13.93 15.36 -7.09
CA GLU A 171 -14.92 15.41 -8.18
C GLU A 171 -14.51 14.55 -9.38
N THR A 172 -13.21 14.34 -9.58
CA THR A 172 -12.65 13.62 -10.73
C THR A 172 -11.89 12.36 -10.31
N ASP A 173 -11.17 12.42 -9.19
CA ASP A 173 -10.42 11.33 -8.62
C ASP A 173 -11.34 10.38 -7.83
N ARG A 174 -11.17 9.08 -8.07
CA ARG A 174 -11.72 8.08 -7.18
C ARG A 174 -10.95 8.07 -5.87
N VAL A 175 -11.56 8.52 -4.78
CA VAL A 175 -10.93 8.66 -3.46
C VAL A 175 -11.51 7.72 -2.39
N ALA A 176 -10.68 7.38 -1.40
CA ALA A 176 -11.06 6.69 -0.18
C ALA A 176 -10.55 7.43 1.07
N ASP A 177 -11.41 7.59 2.07
CA ASP A 177 -11.03 8.12 3.40
C ASP A 177 -11.31 7.09 4.49
N VAL A 178 -10.57 7.22 5.60
CA VAL A 178 -10.72 6.36 6.78
C VAL A 178 -11.34 7.17 7.89
N PHE A 179 -12.53 6.77 8.33
CA PHE A 179 -13.34 7.41 9.35
C PHE A 179 -13.25 6.69 10.70
N PRO A 180 -13.48 7.38 11.82
CA PRO A 180 -13.50 6.74 13.15
C PRO A 180 -14.57 5.65 13.27
N ASP A 181 -15.73 5.85 12.63
CA ASP A 181 -16.89 4.98 12.68
C ASP A 181 -17.80 5.17 11.44
N THR A 182 -18.87 4.38 11.38
CA THR A 182 -19.84 4.40 10.28
C THR A 182 -20.70 5.66 10.27
N GLU A 183 -20.95 6.27 11.43
CA GLU A 183 -21.76 7.49 11.55
C GLU A 183 -21.04 8.66 10.90
N ALA A 184 -19.77 8.88 11.25
CA ALA A 184 -18.93 9.92 10.66
C ALA A 184 -18.75 9.75 9.14
N LEU A 185 -18.60 8.49 8.69
CA LEU A 185 -18.53 8.15 7.27
C LEU A 185 -19.82 8.55 6.53
N THR A 186 -20.98 8.20 7.11
CA THR A 186 -22.30 8.47 6.51
C THR A 186 -22.58 9.97 6.49
N ALA A 187 -22.29 10.67 7.59
CA ALA A 187 -22.42 12.12 7.70
C ALA A 187 -21.56 12.88 6.68
N ALA A 188 -20.42 12.30 6.29
CA ALA A 188 -19.53 12.84 5.25
C ALA A 188 -19.97 12.47 3.81
N GLY A 189 -21.10 11.79 3.62
CA GLY A 189 -21.61 11.38 2.31
C GLY A 189 -20.76 10.32 1.60
N HIS A 190 -19.93 9.57 2.33
CA HIS A 190 -19.10 8.52 1.75
C HIS A 190 -19.83 7.19 1.68
N HIS A 191 -19.43 6.33 0.74
CA HIS A 191 -20.02 5.01 0.55
C HIS A 191 -19.14 3.93 1.18
N SER A 192 -19.70 3.18 2.14
CA SER A 192 -18.95 2.14 2.85
C SER A 192 -18.54 0.98 1.95
N GLN A 193 -17.28 0.54 2.06
CA GLN A 193 -16.80 -0.69 1.43
C GLN A 193 -16.96 -1.95 2.30
N ALA A 194 -17.54 -1.86 3.49
CA ALA A 194 -17.49 -2.95 4.49
C ALA A 194 -18.04 -4.32 4.01
N GLY A 195 -18.96 -4.33 3.05
CA GLY A 195 -19.50 -5.57 2.47
C GLY A 195 -18.54 -6.31 1.52
N SER A 196 -17.59 -5.60 0.90
CA SER A 196 -16.55 -6.19 0.05
C SER A 196 -15.46 -5.17 -0.25
N ASP A 197 -14.19 -5.55 -0.09
CA ASP A 197 -13.04 -4.68 -0.39
C ASP A 197 -13.02 -4.24 -1.87
N LEU A 198 -13.71 -4.97 -2.77
CA LEU A 198 -13.87 -4.57 -4.17
C LEU A 198 -14.75 -3.33 -4.36
N LEU A 199 -15.65 -3.02 -3.43
CA LEU A 199 -16.47 -1.81 -3.50
C LEU A 199 -15.60 -0.55 -3.53
N ALA A 200 -14.36 -0.64 -3.06
CA ALA A 200 -13.39 0.43 -3.19
C ALA A 200 -13.02 0.78 -4.63
N VAL A 201 -13.25 -0.10 -5.61
CA VAL A 201 -13.00 0.14 -7.05
C VAL A 201 -14.16 -0.23 -7.98
N THR A 202 -15.23 -0.83 -7.45
CA THR A 202 -16.43 -1.20 -8.21
C THR A 202 -17.70 -0.50 -7.73
N GLY A 203 -17.71 0.00 -6.49
CA GLY A 203 -18.86 0.67 -5.89
C GLY A 203 -18.88 2.17 -6.20
N PRO A 204 -19.87 2.90 -5.66
CA PRO A 204 -19.91 4.37 -5.73
C PRO A 204 -18.71 5.02 -5.03
N ALA A 205 -18.40 6.25 -5.42
CA ALA A 205 -17.35 7.09 -4.83
C ALA A 205 -17.98 8.41 -4.33
N PRO A 206 -17.42 9.05 -3.29
CA PRO A 206 -16.19 8.70 -2.58
C PRO A 206 -16.35 7.50 -1.63
N VAL A 207 -15.27 6.74 -1.43
CA VAL A 207 -15.28 5.49 -0.66
C VAL A 207 -14.97 5.76 0.81
N GLY A 208 -15.76 5.20 1.71
CA GLY A 208 -15.55 5.26 3.15
C GLY A 208 -15.05 3.93 3.73
N ILE A 209 -14.04 4.02 4.60
CA ILE A 209 -13.50 2.88 5.35
C ILE A 209 -13.61 3.22 6.83
N THR A 210 -14.11 2.30 7.66
CA THR A 210 -14.06 2.49 9.11
C THR A 210 -12.71 2.05 9.66
N ALA A 211 -12.14 2.84 10.56
CA ALA A 211 -10.86 2.55 11.19
C ALA A 211 -10.95 1.24 11.97
N ASN A 212 -9.88 0.44 11.91
CA ASN A 212 -9.78 -0.75 12.73
C ASN A 212 -9.85 -0.37 14.22
N ARG A 213 -10.59 -1.16 15.02
CA ARG A 213 -10.76 -0.95 16.47
C ARG A 213 -9.49 -1.31 17.25
N ILE A 214 -8.44 -0.52 17.06
CA ILE A 214 -7.18 -0.61 17.79
C ILE A 214 -7.16 0.56 18.79
N PRO A 215 -7.26 0.32 20.11
CA PRO A 215 -7.48 1.39 21.10
C PRO A 215 -6.46 2.53 21.04
N GLY A 216 -5.19 2.21 20.79
CA GLY A 216 -4.14 3.23 20.60
C GLY A 216 -4.36 4.08 19.35
N HIS A 217 -4.82 3.48 18.25
CA HIS A 217 -5.07 4.21 17.01
C HIS A 217 -6.33 5.07 17.08
N GLN A 218 -7.40 4.59 17.71
CA GLN A 218 -8.63 5.37 17.91
C GLN A 218 -8.36 6.63 18.74
N ARG A 219 -7.56 6.51 19.82
CA ARG A 219 -7.14 7.66 20.62
C ARG A 219 -6.33 8.67 19.79
N LEU A 220 -5.43 8.21 18.92
CA LEU A 220 -4.66 9.09 18.05
C LEU A 220 -5.52 9.75 16.97
N LEU A 221 -6.49 9.03 16.41
CA LEU A 221 -7.45 9.58 15.45
C LEU A 221 -8.31 10.67 16.09
N ALA A 222 -8.70 10.50 17.35
CA ALA A 222 -9.45 11.49 18.13
C ALA A 222 -10.70 12.00 17.37
N GLY A 223 -11.50 11.06 16.86
CA GLY A 223 -12.75 11.35 16.13
C GLY A 223 -12.58 11.92 14.72
N ARG A 224 -11.34 12.07 14.22
CA ARG A 224 -11.09 12.61 12.88
C ARG A 224 -10.98 11.52 11.83
N SER A 225 -11.34 11.85 10.60
CA SER A 225 -10.94 11.06 9.43
C SER A 225 -9.46 11.23 9.10
N PHE A 226 -8.92 10.36 8.23
CA PHE A 226 -7.54 10.50 7.78
C PHE A 226 -7.32 11.80 7.01
N ARG A 227 -8.25 12.17 6.11
CA ARG A 227 -8.22 13.46 5.39
C ARG A 227 -8.16 14.63 6.36
N GLN A 228 -9.07 14.66 7.34
CA GLN A 228 -9.14 15.74 8.33
C GLN A 228 -7.84 15.85 9.13
N TRP A 229 -7.30 14.72 9.62
CA TRP A 229 -6.05 14.73 10.37
C TRP A 229 -4.86 15.16 9.50
N GLN A 230 -4.80 14.71 8.25
CA GLN A 230 -3.73 15.08 7.34
C GLN A 230 -3.71 16.58 7.01
N GLN A 231 -4.89 17.18 6.79
CA GLN A 231 -5.03 18.62 6.58
C GLN A 231 -4.58 19.41 7.82
N GLN A 232 -4.98 18.97 9.02
CA GLN A 232 -4.53 19.60 10.28
C GLN A 232 -3.02 19.52 10.47
N ASP A 233 -2.40 18.37 10.17
CA ASP A 233 -0.93 18.20 10.26
C ASP A 233 -0.20 19.14 9.29
N GLN A 234 -0.68 19.26 8.05
CA GLN A 234 -0.11 20.18 7.05
C GLN A 234 -0.25 21.65 7.47
N GLN A 235 -1.42 22.07 7.95
CA GLN A 235 -1.63 23.42 8.46
C GLN A 235 -0.73 23.74 9.66
N ARG A 236 -0.57 22.79 10.60
CA ARG A 236 0.35 22.94 11.74
C ARG A 236 1.81 23.10 11.29
N ARG A 237 2.25 22.33 10.30
CA ARG A 237 3.62 22.42 9.74
C ARG A 237 3.84 23.75 9.03
N ALA A 238 2.86 24.22 8.25
CA ALA A 238 2.93 25.50 7.55
C ALA A 238 3.07 26.70 8.51
N ARG A 239 2.37 26.65 9.66
CA ARG A 239 2.43 27.69 10.71
C ARG A 239 3.71 27.66 11.55
N SER A 240 4.56 26.64 11.44
CA SER A 240 5.78 26.51 12.25
C SER A 240 7.02 26.08 11.45
N PRO A 241 7.52 26.92 10.51
CA PRO A 241 8.62 26.56 9.61
C PRO A 241 9.93 26.18 10.32
N ARG A 242 10.19 26.76 11.51
CA ARG A 242 11.42 26.56 12.29
C ARG A 242 11.62 25.12 12.79
N ARG A 243 10.56 24.31 12.88
CA ARG A 243 10.66 22.88 13.28
C ARG A 243 10.96 21.95 12.10
N ALA A 244 10.63 22.36 10.87
CA ALA A 244 10.88 21.58 9.65
C ALA A 244 12.38 21.52 9.30
N GLN A 245 13.13 22.63 9.49
CA GLN A 245 14.57 22.67 9.21
C GLN A 245 15.40 21.75 10.13
N ARG A 246 14.94 21.48 11.36
CA ARG A 246 15.60 20.54 12.29
C ARG A 246 15.42 19.07 11.88
N SER A 247 14.30 18.68 11.26
CA SER A 247 14.12 17.30 10.80
C SER A 247 14.91 17.02 9.52
N PHE A 248 15.03 17.99 8.60
CA PHE A 248 15.84 17.85 7.39
C PHE A 248 17.34 17.70 7.69
N ARG A 249 17.89 18.47 8.65
CA ARG A 249 19.30 18.33 9.08
C ARG A 249 19.59 16.99 9.78
N CYS A 250 18.61 16.40 10.47
CA CYS A 250 18.79 15.11 11.13
C CYS A 250 18.75 13.94 10.13
N ILE A 251 18.00 14.09 9.02
CA ILE A 251 17.93 13.09 7.95
C ILE A 251 19.22 13.14 7.10
N GLN A 252 19.71 14.31 6.72
CA GLN A 252 20.96 14.42 5.93
C GLN A 252 22.21 13.92 6.67
N LYS A 253 22.29 14.11 8.00
CA LYS A 253 23.41 13.60 8.81
C LYS A 253 23.46 12.08 8.96
N ARG A 254 22.41 11.34 8.59
CA ARG A 254 22.34 9.88 8.67
C ARG A 254 22.57 9.17 7.33
N SER A 255 22.88 9.92 6.26
CA SER A 255 22.95 9.42 4.89
C SER A 255 24.33 9.57 4.23
N LEU A 256 25.35 10.02 4.95
CA LEU A 256 26.72 10.10 4.43
C LEU A 256 27.61 9.13 5.23
N PRO A 257 28.22 8.11 4.61
CA PRO A 257 29.37 7.45 5.20
C PRO A 257 30.53 8.46 5.24
N GLY A 258 31.24 8.49 6.38
CA GLY A 258 32.42 9.31 6.55
C GLY A 258 33.51 8.84 5.59
N GLU A 259 34.01 9.76 4.77
CA GLU A 259 35.39 9.71 4.30
C GLU A 259 36.25 10.16 5.47
N ASP A 260 37.04 9.24 6.03
CA ASP A 260 38.13 9.59 6.94
C ASP A 260 39.31 10.11 6.11
N PRO A 261 39.91 11.25 6.48
CA PRO A 261 41.11 11.74 5.83
C PRO A 261 42.35 11.18 6.56
N THR A 262 43.01 10.20 5.95
CA THR A 262 44.47 10.00 5.95
C THR A 262 44.88 9.14 4.78
#